data_AF-A0A916CYX9-F1
#
_entry.id   AF-A0A916CYX9-F1
#
_cell.length_a   1.000
_cell.length_b   1.000
_cell.length_c   1.000
_cell.angle_alpha   90.00
_cell.angle_beta   90.00
_cell.angle_gamma   90.00
#
_symmetry.space_group_name_H-M   'P 1'
#
loop_
_entity.id
_entity.type
_entity.pdbx_description
1 polymer ?
#
loop_
_entity_poly.entity_id
_entity_poly.type
_entity_poly.pdbx_seq_one_letter_code
_entity_poly.pdbx_strand_id
1 'polypeptide(L)'
;MQDTERLTLKTKIGYALGDFGGSIPFQSVTLFIVFYFTDVFGLSAAAAGLIFAIAKLWNAVCDPAIGSFSDRLQTRWGQKRPFLLFGAVPFGISFFLLVAAPQIEAKFAYALVTFLLFSTAYSIVSVPYGAITASISSSPEERSSLTAYRMAFAILAILFVGGATRPIVDAFTTPQEGFRFVGLLYGVMAAIFTIVTFATTY
;
A
#
# COMPACT_ATOMS: atom_id res chain seq x y z
N MET A 1 -31.97 24.04 2.82
CA MET A 1 -31.24 23.05 2.00
C MET A 1 -29.79 23.50 2.02
N GLN A 2 -28.89 22.77 2.67
CA GLN A 2 -27.47 23.09 2.58
C GLN A 2 -27.03 22.80 1.15
N ASP A 3 -26.52 23.79 0.45
CA ASP A 3 -25.86 23.60 -0.84
C ASP A 3 -24.70 22.64 -0.64
N THR A 4 -24.94 21.37 -0.97
CA THR A 4 -23.92 20.33 -0.93
C THR A 4 -22.94 20.64 -2.06
N GLU A 5 -21.87 21.36 -1.73
CA GLU A 5 -20.80 21.70 -2.67
C GLU A 5 -20.27 20.41 -3.31
N ARG A 6 -20.60 20.19 -4.59
CA ARG A 6 -20.19 18.99 -5.32
C ARG A 6 -18.68 18.97 -5.42
N LEU A 7 -18.07 17.85 -5.03
CA LEU A 7 -16.62 17.70 -5.14
C LEU A 7 -16.21 17.73 -6.61
N THR A 8 -15.16 18.49 -6.90
CA THR A 8 -14.61 18.54 -8.26
C THR A 8 -14.07 17.17 -8.67
N LEU A 9 -14.14 16.87 -9.97
CA LEU A 9 -13.57 15.65 -10.53
C LEU A 9 -12.08 15.50 -10.19
N LYS A 10 -11.35 16.62 -10.13
CA LYS A 10 -9.93 16.67 -9.75
C LYS A 10 -9.71 16.12 -8.33
N THR A 11 -10.55 16.50 -7.36
CA THR A 11 -10.48 16.00 -5.99
C THR A 11 -10.80 14.51 -5.93
N LYS A 12 -11.82 14.04 -6.67
CA LYS A 12 -12.19 12.61 -6.70
C LYS A 12 -11.07 11.75 -7.29
N ILE A 13 -10.50 12.16 -8.41
CA ILE A 13 -9.38 11.45 -9.06
C ILE A 13 -8.12 11.52 -8.21
N GLY A 14 -7.76 12.70 -7.70
CA GLY A 14 -6.59 12.87 -6.85
C GLY A 14 -6.65 12.03 -5.57
N TYR A 15 -7.85 11.92 -4.99
CA TYR A 15 -8.09 11.01 -3.87
C TYR A 15 -7.92 9.54 -4.31
N ALA A 16 -8.56 9.12 -5.40
CA ALA A 16 -8.52 7.73 -5.87
C ALA A 16 -7.13 7.27 -6.35
N LEU A 17 -6.29 8.18 -6.84
CA LEU A 17 -4.88 7.88 -7.16
C LEU A 17 -4.11 7.36 -5.94
N GLY A 18 -4.46 7.79 -4.73
CA GLY A 18 -3.83 7.31 -3.51
C GLY A 18 -4.16 5.85 -3.22
N ASP A 19 -5.40 5.46 -3.49
CA ASP A 19 -5.84 4.06 -3.41
C ASP A 19 -5.14 3.22 -4.48
N PHE A 20 -4.93 3.75 -5.68
CA PHE A 20 -4.12 3.09 -6.72
C PHE A 20 -2.69 2.85 -6.27
N GLY A 21 -2.02 3.89 -5.77
CA GLY A 21 -0.65 3.81 -5.26
C GLY A 21 -0.50 2.83 -4.09
N GLY A 22 -1.43 2.86 -3.13
CA GLY A 22 -1.46 1.93 -2.01
C GLY A 22 -1.79 0.49 -2.44
N SER A 23 -2.68 0.35 -3.42
CA SER A 23 -3.14 -0.96 -3.92
C SER A 23 -2.07 -1.69 -4.71
N ILE A 24 -1.16 -1.01 -5.42
CA ILE A 24 -0.14 -1.71 -6.21
C ILE A 24 0.74 -2.63 -5.33
N PRO A 25 1.43 -2.15 -4.27
CA PRO A 25 2.19 -3.04 -3.40
C PRO A 25 1.30 -4.05 -2.65
N PHE A 26 0.11 -3.62 -2.21
CA PHE A 26 -0.82 -4.51 -1.50
C PHE A 26 -1.26 -5.71 -2.36
N GLN A 27 -1.65 -5.45 -3.61
CA GLN A 27 -2.04 -6.48 -4.55
C GLN A 27 -0.84 -7.31 -5.00
N SER A 28 0.35 -6.72 -5.09
CA SER A 28 1.58 -7.46 -5.38
C SER A 28 1.88 -8.49 -4.29
N VAL A 29 1.74 -8.10 -3.02
CA VAL A 29 1.87 -9.03 -1.90
C VAL A 29 0.77 -10.09 -1.95
N THR A 30 -0.48 -9.67 -2.16
CA THR A 30 -1.64 -10.59 -2.20
C THR A 30 -1.51 -11.66 -3.28
N LEU A 31 -1.03 -11.29 -4.46
CA LEU A 31 -0.94 -12.20 -5.61
C LEU A 31 0.37 -13.01 -5.64
N PHE A 32 1.49 -12.42 -5.24
CA PHE A 32 2.81 -12.97 -5.55
C PHE A 32 3.69 -13.28 -4.34
N ILE A 33 3.39 -12.84 -3.11
CA ILE A 33 4.37 -12.95 -2.02
C ILE A 33 4.74 -14.38 -1.66
N VAL A 34 3.75 -15.29 -1.65
CA VAL A 34 3.99 -16.69 -1.31
C VAL A 34 4.85 -17.35 -2.38
N PHE A 35 4.48 -17.17 -3.66
CA PHE A 35 5.28 -17.61 -4.81
C PHE A 35 6.70 -17.04 -4.77
N TYR A 36 6.84 -15.75 -4.51
CA TYR A 36 8.15 -15.12 -4.41
C TYR A 36 8.97 -15.73 -3.27
N PHE A 37 8.38 -15.94 -2.08
CA PHE A 37 9.09 -16.58 -0.97
C PHE A 37 9.48 -18.02 -1.27
N THR A 38 8.64 -18.80 -1.97
CA THR A 38 8.92 -20.20 -2.27
C THR A 38 9.87 -20.37 -3.45
N ASP A 39 9.48 -19.87 -4.61
CA ASP A 39 10.11 -20.20 -5.90
C ASP A 39 11.30 -19.28 -6.22
N VAL A 40 11.30 -18.05 -5.69
CA VAL A 40 12.35 -17.06 -5.99
C VAL A 40 13.35 -16.92 -4.83
N PHE A 41 12.84 -16.80 -3.61
CA PHE A 41 13.67 -16.61 -2.41
C PHE A 41 14.11 -17.95 -1.80
N GLY A 42 13.39 -19.05 -2.04
CA GLY A 42 13.77 -20.41 -1.66
C GLY A 42 13.42 -20.77 -0.21
N LEU A 43 12.31 -20.27 0.33
CA LEU A 43 11.71 -20.74 1.57
C LEU A 43 10.78 -21.92 1.31
N SER A 44 10.55 -22.76 2.31
CA SER A 44 9.50 -23.78 2.22
C SER A 44 8.11 -23.13 2.20
N ALA A 45 7.13 -23.78 1.57
CA ALA A 45 5.74 -23.30 1.57
C ALA A 45 5.18 -23.13 3.00
N ALA A 46 5.55 -24.03 3.92
CA ALA A 46 5.17 -23.93 5.33
C ALA A 46 5.75 -22.68 6.00
N ALA A 47 7.03 -22.36 5.74
CA ALA A 47 7.67 -21.15 6.25
C ALA A 47 7.03 -19.88 5.67
N ALA A 48 6.78 -19.83 4.35
CA ALA A 48 6.12 -18.72 3.69
C ALA A 48 4.70 -18.47 4.23
N GLY A 49 3.92 -19.56 4.40
CA GLY A 49 2.58 -19.50 4.98
C GLY A 49 2.59 -19.03 6.44
N LEU A 50 3.56 -19.48 7.23
CA LEU A 50 3.72 -19.03 8.62
C LEU A 50 4.04 -17.53 8.71
N ILE A 51 4.96 -17.03 7.88
CA ILE A 51 5.28 -15.60 7.84
C ILE A 51 4.03 -14.79 7.48
N PHE A 52 3.28 -15.23 6.46
CA PHE A 52 2.04 -14.56 6.07
C PHE A 52 1.01 -14.54 7.21
N ALA A 53 0.84 -15.66 7.92
CA ALA A 53 -0.06 -15.74 9.08
C ALA A 53 0.37 -14.80 10.22
N ILE A 54 1.67 -14.76 10.54
CA ILE A 54 2.21 -13.84 11.55
C ILE A 54 1.95 -12.39 11.16
N ALA A 55 2.16 -12.03 9.88
CA ALA A 55 1.89 -10.68 9.39
C ALA A 55 0.40 -10.30 9.52
N LYS A 56 -0.53 -11.24 9.31
CA LYS A 56 -1.96 -11.00 9.52
C LYS A 56 -2.31 -10.77 10.99
N LEU A 57 -1.75 -11.57 11.91
CA LEU A 57 -1.92 -11.38 13.35
C LEU A 57 -1.34 -10.06 13.82
N TRP A 58 -0.18 -9.67 13.27
CA TRP A 58 0.44 -8.38 13.53
C TRP A 58 -0.48 -7.22 13.15
N ASN A 59 -1.07 -7.24 11.94
CA ASN A 59 -1.99 -6.20 11.50
C ASN A 59 -3.24 -6.09 12.37
N ALA A 60 -3.76 -7.22 12.87
CA ALA A 60 -4.91 -7.22 13.79
C ALA A 60 -4.65 -6.39 15.07
N VAL A 61 -3.38 -6.25 15.48
CA VAL A 61 -2.97 -5.43 16.62
C VAL A 61 -2.56 -4.02 16.19
N CYS A 62 -1.79 -3.89 15.11
CA CYS A 62 -1.27 -2.60 14.66
C CYS A 62 -2.34 -1.67 14.10
N ASP A 63 -3.33 -2.19 13.37
CA ASP A 63 -4.32 -1.35 12.68
C ASP A 63 -5.18 -0.54 13.68
N PRO A 64 -5.73 -1.13 14.78
CA PRO A 64 -6.42 -0.35 15.80
C PRO A 64 -5.52 0.65 16.53
N ALA A 65 -4.27 0.28 16.81
CA ALA A 65 -3.32 1.16 17.46
C ALA A 65 -3.03 2.40 16.60
N ILE A 66 -2.73 2.20 15.32
CA ILE A 66 -2.50 3.26 14.33
C ILE A 66 -3.75 4.13 14.18
N GLY A 67 -4.93 3.51 14.07
CA GLY A 67 -6.20 4.24 14.00
C GLY A 67 -6.37 5.18 15.19
N SER A 68 -6.26 4.64 16.41
CA SER A 68 -6.39 5.42 17.65
C SER A 68 -5.33 6.53 17.78
N PHE A 69 -4.12 6.30 17.31
CA PHE A 69 -3.04 7.29 17.30
C PHE A 69 -3.32 8.40 16.28
N SER A 70 -3.79 8.03 15.09
CA SER A 70 -4.10 8.98 14.01
C SER A 70 -5.24 9.92 14.37
N ASP A 71 -6.23 9.47 15.14
CA ASP A 71 -7.36 10.31 15.57
C ASP A 71 -6.98 11.33 16.65
N ARG A 72 -5.89 11.07 17.40
CA ARG A 72 -5.39 11.97 18.47
C ARG A 72 -4.40 13.00 17.96
N LEU A 73 -3.80 12.77 16.79
CA LEU A 73 -2.76 13.65 16.26
C LEU A 73 -3.37 14.99 15.83
N GLN A 74 -2.79 16.10 16.28
CA GLN A 74 -3.17 17.45 15.85
C GLN A 74 -1.95 18.12 15.20
N THR A 75 -2.03 18.33 13.88
CA THR A 75 -0.98 19.02 13.14
C THR A 75 -1.57 20.13 12.29
N ARG A 76 -0.71 21.03 11.78
CA ARG A 76 -1.10 22.08 10.83
C ARG A 76 -1.74 21.55 9.54
N TRP A 77 -1.52 20.28 9.20
CA TRP A 77 -2.12 19.62 8.03
C TRP A 77 -3.36 18.79 8.39
N GLY A 78 -3.86 18.89 9.62
CA GLY A 78 -4.92 18.05 10.15
C GLY A 78 -4.40 16.75 10.77
N GLN A 79 -5.32 15.86 11.13
CA GLN A 79 -5.00 14.68 11.95
C GLN A 79 -4.37 13.54 11.12
N LYS A 80 -4.92 13.28 9.93
CA LYS A 80 -4.61 12.06 9.14
C LYS A 80 -3.65 12.28 7.97
N ARG A 81 -3.52 13.52 7.48
CA ARG A 81 -2.66 13.85 6.32
C ARG A 81 -1.16 13.65 6.55
N PRO A 82 -0.57 13.92 7.73
CA PRO A 82 0.86 13.70 7.95
C PRO A 82 1.30 12.26 7.67
N PHE A 83 0.43 11.28 7.94
CA PHE A 83 0.70 9.87 7.69
C PHE A 83 0.88 9.55 6.20
N LEU A 84 0.15 10.24 5.31
CA LEU A 84 0.35 10.10 3.87
C LEU A 84 1.72 10.64 3.45
N LEU A 85 2.07 11.85 3.92
CA LEU A 85 3.30 12.52 3.53
C LEU A 85 4.55 11.79 4.04
N PHE A 86 4.59 11.50 5.35
CA PHE A 86 5.74 10.89 6.00
C PHE A 86 5.75 9.37 5.86
N GLY A 87 4.59 8.73 5.67
CA GLY A 87 4.48 7.28 5.48
C GLY A 87 4.71 6.80 4.05
N ALA A 88 4.51 7.66 3.03
CA ALA A 88 4.68 7.32 1.62
C ALA A 88 6.06 6.73 1.29
N VAL A 89 7.14 7.40 1.73
CA VAL A 89 8.51 6.98 1.44
C VAL A 89 8.89 5.70 2.19
N PRO A 90 8.69 5.58 3.52
CA PRO A 90 8.89 4.32 4.24
C PRO A 90 8.10 3.16 3.65
N PHE A 91 6.87 3.41 3.20
CA PHE A 91 6.04 2.39 2.57
C PHE A 91 6.68 1.87 1.27
N GLY A 92 7.07 2.75 0.35
CA GLY A 92 7.77 2.34 -0.88
C GLY A 92 9.09 1.60 -0.61
N ILE A 93 9.91 2.11 0.31
CA ILE A 93 11.19 1.48 0.69
C ILE A 93 10.96 0.10 1.29
N SER A 94 9.98 -0.04 2.18
CA SER A 94 9.67 -1.33 2.83
C SER A 94 9.23 -2.38 1.82
N PHE A 95 8.49 -1.99 0.77
CA PHE A 95 8.12 -2.90 -0.31
C PHE A 95 9.33 -3.34 -1.11
N PHE A 96 10.23 -2.41 -1.47
CA PHE A 96 11.49 -2.77 -2.13
C PHE A 96 12.30 -3.76 -1.29
N LEU A 97 12.46 -3.50 0.02
CA LEU A 97 13.19 -4.40 0.93
C LEU A 97 12.57 -5.80 0.99
N LEU A 98 11.25 -5.89 1.01
CA LEU A 98 10.51 -7.16 1.02
C LEU A 98 10.87 -8.04 -0.19
N VAL A 99 11.01 -7.43 -1.37
CA VAL A 99 11.32 -8.15 -2.62
C VAL A 99 12.78 -8.01 -3.07
N ALA A 100 13.66 -7.46 -2.22
CA ALA A 100 15.06 -7.21 -2.56
C ALA A 100 15.91 -8.49 -2.70
N ALA A 101 15.41 -9.65 -2.23
CA ALA A 101 16.07 -10.95 -2.33
C ALA A 101 17.58 -10.94 -2.01
N PRO A 102 18.05 -10.47 -0.84
CA PRO A 102 19.48 -10.56 -0.54
C PRO A 102 19.93 -12.02 -0.40
N GLN A 103 21.15 -12.30 -0.84
CA GLN A 103 21.79 -13.61 -0.68
C GLN A 103 22.28 -13.74 0.76
N ILE A 104 21.40 -14.18 1.66
CA ILE A 104 21.68 -14.36 3.09
C ILE A 104 21.20 -15.73 3.57
N GLU A 105 21.87 -16.28 4.59
CA GLU A 105 21.48 -17.56 5.19
C GLU A 105 20.20 -17.45 6.01
N ALA A 106 20.00 -16.33 6.71
CA ALA A 106 18.86 -16.07 7.58
C ALA A 106 17.58 -15.65 6.81
N LYS A 107 17.23 -16.37 5.75
CA LYS A 107 16.10 -16.05 4.84
C LYS A 107 14.78 -15.89 5.58
N PHE A 108 14.45 -16.81 6.49
CA PHE A 108 13.20 -16.76 7.24
C PHE A 108 13.08 -15.46 8.07
N ALA A 109 14.12 -15.14 8.84
CA ALA A 109 14.14 -13.96 9.69
C ALA A 109 14.04 -12.68 8.86
N TYR A 110 14.77 -12.60 7.75
CA TYR A 110 14.69 -11.46 6.84
C TYR A 110 13.31 -11.29 6.22
N ALA A 111 12.72 -12.36 5.68
CA ALA A 111 11.40 -12.33 5.08
C ALA A 111 10.34 -11.93 6.12
N LEU A 112 10.45 -12.44 7.35
CA LEU A 112 9.57 -12.04 8.45
C LEU A 112 9.71 -10.55 8.79
N VAL A 113 10.92 -10.08 9.06
CA VAL A 113 11.16 -8.69 9.47
C VAL A 113 10.75 -7.71 8.39
N THR A 114 11.13 -7.96 7.14
CA THR A 114 10.77 -7.07 6.01
C THR A 114 9.27 -7.10 5.72
N PHE A 115 8.60 -8.23 5.89
CA PHE A 115 7.15 -8.29 5.71
C PHE A 115 6.40 -7.60 6.86
N LEU A 116 6.86 -7.73 8.11
CA LEU A 116 6.30 -6.96 9.22
C LEU A 116 6.53 -5.45 9.05
N LEU A 117 7.71 -5.05 8.59
CA LEU A 117 8.03 -3.66 8.26
C LEU A 117 7.10 -3.12 7.17
N PHE A 118 6.96 -3.86 6.07
CA PHE A 118 6.04 -3.52 4.99
C PHE A 118 4.60 -3.44 5.46
N SER A 119 4.14 -4.42 6.22
CA SER A 119 2.76 -4.47 6.72
C SER A 119 2.47 -3.28 7.62
N THR A 120 3.41 -2.93 8.52
CA THR A 120 3.29 -1.76 9.39
C THR A 120 3.28 -0.46 8.58
N ALA A 121 4.19 -0.30 7.63
CA ALA A 121 4.26 0.91 6.80
C ALA A 121 3.00 1.07 5.93
N TYR A 122 2.48 -0.03 5.38
CA TYR A 122 1.20 -0.05 4.69
C TYR A 122 0.05 0.37 5.60
N SER A 123 -0.06 -0.17 6.81
CA SER A 123 -1.11 0.19 7.77
C SER A 123 -1.04 1.66 8.19
N ILE A 124 0.17 2.18 8.43
CA ILE A 124 0.42 3.60 8.77
C ILE A 124 -0.16 4.53 7.71
N VAL A 125 -0.12 4.15 6.42
CA VAL A 125 -0.66 4.96 5.32
C VAL A 125 -2.15 4.66 5.10
N SER A 126 -2.53 3.39 4.99
CA SER A 126 -3.85 2.95 4.56
C SER A 126 -4.95 3.19 5.60
N VAL A 127 -4.66 3.03 6.88
CA VAL A 127 -5.66 3.22 7.95
C VAL A 127 -6.09 4.70 8.02
N PRO A 128 -5.19 5.69 8.11
CA PRO A 128 -5.57 7.10 8.08
C PRO A 128 -6.18 7.50 6.74
N TYR A 129 -5.66 6.98 5.61
CA TYR A 129 -6.20 7.23 4.27
C TYR A 129 -7.68 6.81 4.17
N GLY A 130 -8.01 5.61 4.64
CA GLY A 130 -9.39 5.10 4.77
C GLY A 130 -10.33 6.09 5.44
N ALA A 131 -9.85 6.70 6.52
CA ALA A 131 -10.63 7.55 7.39
C ALA A 131 -10.70 9.03 6.95
N ILE A 132 -9.96 9.45 5.91
CA ILE A 132 -10.03 10.82 5.35
C ILE A 132 -11.32 11.03 4.53
N THR A 133 -11.94 9.97 3.99
CA THR A 133 -13.21 10.10 3.22
C THR A 133 -14.28 10.91 3.98
N ALA A 134 -14.37 10.68 5.30
CA ALA A 134 -15.35 11.34 6.16
C ALA A 134 -15.07 12.84 6.35
N SER A 135 -13.81 13.27 6.25
CA SER A 135 -13.43 14.69 6.37
C SER A 135 -13.52 15.45 5.04
N ILE A 136 -13.57 14.77 3.89
CA ILE A 136 -13.60 15.42 2.56
C ILE A 136 -14.99 16.01 2.26
N SER A 137 -16.07 15.32 2.63
CA SER A 137 -17.43 15.80 2.42
C SER A 137 -18.34 15.34 3.56
N SER A 138 -19.36 16.14 3.87
CA SER A 138 -20.44 15.79 4.80
C SER A 138 -21.59 15.04 4.12
N SER A 139 -21.68 15.04 2.79
CA SER A 139 -22.76 14.37 2.05
C SER A 139 -22.51 12.86 1.90
N PRO A 140 -23.50 12.03 2.25
CA PRO A 140 -23.47 10.59 1.98
C PRO A 140 -23.24 10.25 0.50
N GLU A 141 -23.85 11.01 -0.41
CA GLU A 141 -23.75 10.81 -1.86
C GLU A 141 -22.33 11.06 -2.37
N GLU A 142 -21.70 12.16 -1.94
CA GLU A 142 -20.32 12.47 -2.32
C GLU A 142 -19.31 11.49 -1.72
N ARG A 143 -19.52 11.03 -0.48
CA ARG A 143 -18.71 9.96 0.14
C ARG A 143 -18.85 8.62 -0.59
N SER A 144 -20.07 8.28 -1.01
CA SER A 144 -20.34 7.09 -1.83
C SER A 144 -19.63 7.20 -3.18
N SER A 145 -19.71 8.36 -3.82
CA SER A 145 -18.99 8.65 -5.06
C SER A 145 -17.48 8.48 -4.88
N LEU A 146 -16.86 9.09 -3.86
CA LEU A 146 -15.44 8.95 -3.57
C LEU A 146 -15.03 7.48 -3.37
N THR A 147 -15.84 6.71 -2.65
CA THR A 147 -15.61 5.28 -2.45
C THR A 147 -15.65 4.52 -3.77
N ALA A 148 -16.62 4.82 -4.65
CA ALA A 148 -16.70 4.21 -5.97
C ALA A 148 -15.47 4.50 -6.83
N TYR A 149 -14.98 5.74 -6.84
CA TYR A 149 -13.72 6.10 -7.53
C TYR A 149 -12.54 5.33 -6.94
N ARG A 150 -12.40 5.26 -5.61
CA ARG A 150 -11.35 4.46 -4.97
C ARG A 150 -11.38 3.01 -5.41
N MET A 151 -12.52 2.35 -5.29
CA MET A 151 -12.67 0.95 -5.68
C MET A 151 -12.36 0.71 -7.16
N ALA A 152 -12.75 1.62 -8.05
CA ALA A 152 -12.39 1.53 -9.47
C ALA A 152 -10.86 1.57 -9.65
N PHE A 153 -10.17 2.46 -8.96
CA PHE A 153 -8.71 2.54 -9.00
C PHE A 153 -8.04 1.33 -8.32
N ALA A 154 -8.58 0.78 -7.24
CA ALA A 154 -8.10 -0.48 -6.67
C ALA A 154 -8.22 -1.65 -7.66
N ILE A 155 -9.31 -1.70 -8.44
CA ILE A 155 -9.49 -2.68 -9.52
C ILE A 155 -8.45 -2.47 -10.63
N LEU A 156 -8.22 -1.21 -11.04
CA LEU A 156 -7.16 -0.92 -12.02
C LEU A 156 -5.78 -1.35 -11.50
N ALA A 157 -5.50 -1.17 -10.20
CA ALA A 157 -4.23 -1.58 -9.60
C ALA A 157 -4.05 -3.10 -9.61
N ILE A 158 -5.07 -3.89 -9.24
CA ILE A 158 -4.97 -5.36 -9.29
C ILE A 158 -4.83 -5.86 -10.73
N LEU A 159 -5.53 -5.27 -11.70
CA LEU A 159 -5.38 -5.61 -13.12
C LEU A 159 -3.97 -5.27 -13.63
N PHE A 160 -3.46 -4.09 -13.28
CA PHE A 160 -2.11 -3.67 -13.61
C PHE A 160 -1.08 -4.62 -13.00
N VAL A 161 -1.17 -4.92 -11.70
CA VAL A 161 -0.23 -5.83 -11.02
C VAL A 161 -0.33 -7.24 -11.59
N GLY A 162 -1.54 -7.77 -11.78
CA GLY A 162 -1.74 -9.11 -12.32
C GLY A 162 -1.25 -9.27 -13.75
N GLY A 163 -1.42 -8.25 -14.59
CA GLY A 163 -1.01 -8.25 -15.99
C GLY A 163 0.44 -7.88 -16.24
N ALA A 164 1.00 -6.92 -15.49
CA ALA A 164 2.33 -6.35 -15.77
C ALA A 164 3.46 -7.05 -15.01
N THR A 165 3.22 -7.59 -13.81
CA THR A 165 4.30 -8.08 -12.94
C THR A 165 5.09 -9.22 -13.58
N ARG A 166 4.41 -10.23 -14.14
CA ARG A 166 5.07 -11.38 -14.79
C ARG A 166 5.88 -10.95 -16.03
N PRO A 167 5.31 -10.25 -17.02
CA PRO A 167 6.09 -9.74 -18.16
C PRO A 167 7.28 -8.88 -17.77
N ILE A 168 7.15 -8.03 -16.74
CA ILE A 168 8.28 -7.24 -16.23
C ILE A 168 9.36 -8.15 -15.67
N VAL A 169 9.01 -9.13 -14.84
CA VAL A 169 9.96 -10.07 -14.24
C VAL A 169 10.67 -10.91 -15.32
N ASP A 170 9.92 -11.41 -16.29
CA ASP A 170 10.42 -12.28 -17.36
C ASP A 170 11.30 -11.52 -18.38
N ALA A 171 11.30 -10.18 -18.37
CA ALA A 171 12.20 -9.35 -19.18
C ALA A 171 13.63 -9.30 -18.62
N PHE A 172 13.85 -9.76 -17.39
CA PHE A 172 15.17 -9.85 -16.76
C PHE A 172 15.75 -11.26 -16.88
N THR A 173 17.07 -11.38 -16.76
CA THR A 173 17.77 -12.66 -16.86
C THR A 173 17.42 -13.60 -15.71
N THR A 174 17.17 -13.06 -14.52
CA THR A 174 16.78 -13.83 -13.34
C THR A 174 15.47 -13.31 -12.74
N PRO A 175 14.59 -14.20 -12.22
CA PRO A 175 13.40 -13.77 -11.50
C PRO A 175 13.73 -12.86 -10.31
N GLN A 176 14.86 -13.09 -9.63
CA GLN A 176 15.30 -12.25 -8.52
C GLN A 176 15.52 -10.79 -8.95
N GLU A 177 16.20 -10.55 -10.07
CA GLU A 177 16.41 -9.20 -10.61
C GLU A 177 15.10 -8.56 -11.04
N GLY A 178 14.23 -9.33 -11.69
CA GLY A 178 12.90 -8.87 -12.08
C GLY A 178 12.06 -8.41 -10.88
N PHE A 179 12.00 -9.20 -9.81
CA PHE A 179 11.27 -8.84 -8.60
C PHE A 179 11.89 -7.65 -7.86
N ARG A 180 13.23 -7.52 -7.86
CA ARG A 180 13.90 -6.32 -7.33
C ARG A 180 13.50 -5.06 -8.09
N PHE A 181 13.46 -5.13 -9.41
CA PHE A 181 13.03 -4.00 -10.24
C PHE A 181 11.56 -3.67 -10.03
N VAL A 182 10.69 -4.68 -9.99
CA VAL A 182 9.27 -4.51 -9.63
C VAL A 182 9.12 -3.84 -8.26
N GLY A 183 9.91 -4.27 -7.27
CA GLY A 183 9.97 -3.66 -5.94
C GLY A 183 10.28 -2.17 -5.98
N LEU A 184 11.29 -1.80 -6.75
CA LEU A 184 11.69 -0.40 -6.92
C LEU A 184 10.60 0.39 -7.65
N LEU A 185 10.14 -0.11 -8.79
CA LEU A 185 9.14 0.55 -9.64
C LEU A 185 7.83 0.78 -8.87
N TYR A 186 7.26 -0.27 -8.29
CA TYR A 186 5.99 -0.21 -7.57
C TYR A 186 6.12 0.53 -6.24
N GLY A 187 7.27 0.42 -5.56
CA GLY A 187 7.54 1.20 -4.35
C GLY A 187 7.62 2.71 -4.64
N VAL A 188 8.26 3.11 -5.74
CA VAL A 188 8.31 4.51 -6.19
C VAL A 188 6.92 4.99 -6.62
N MET A 189 6.17 4.18 -7.39
CA MET A 189 4.80 4.51 -7.78
C MET A 189 3.90 4.72 -6.54
N ALA A 190 3.99 3.83 -5.55
CA ALA A 190 3.25 3.95 -4.31
C ALA A 190 3.57 5.27 -3.59
N ALA A 191 4.86 5.58 -3.41
CA ALA A 191 5.27 6.82 -2.76
C ALA A 191 4.77 8.07 -3.52
N ILE A 192 4.94 8.11 -4.84
CA ILE A 192 4.51 9.23 -5.68
C ILE A 192 3.00 9.42 -5.59
N PHE A 193 2.21 8.37 -5.80
CA PHE A 193 0.75 8.49 -5.79
C PHE A 193 0.20 8.84 -4.41
N THR A 194 0.76 8.30 -3.33
CA THR A 194 0.39 8.71 -1.97
C THR A 194 0.70 10.19 -1.70
N ILE A 195 1.83 10.70 -2.19
CA ILE A 195 2.18 12.13 -2.08
C ILE A 195 1.26 13.00 -2.94
N VAL A 196 0.93 12.57 -4.16
CA VAL A 196 -0.03 13.27 -5.03
C VAL A 196 -1.37 13.39 -4.33
N THR A 197 -1.88 12.32 -3.72
CA THR A 197 -3.10 12.38 -2.92
C THR A 197 -3.03 13.35 -1.77
N PHE A 198 -1.90 13.41 -1.05
CA PHE A 198 -1.69 14.43 -0.04
C PHE A 198 -1.80 15.84 -0.63
N ALA A 199 -1.27 16.08 -1.83
CA ALA A 199 -1.27 17.39 -2.49
C ALA A 199 -2.62 17.77 -3.14
N THR A 200 -3.43 16.79 -3.58
CA THR A 200 -4.70 17.04 -4.27
C THR A 200 -5.92 17.05 -3.36
N THR A 201 -5.78 16.52 -2.15
CA THR A 201 -6.85 16.51 -1.16
C THR A 201 -6.66 17.77 -0.30
N TYR A 202 -7.56 18.75 -0.49
CA TYR A 202 -7.58 20.13 0.04
C TYR A 202 -6.63 21.12 -0.63
#